data_AF-A0A3D3CV23-F1
#
_entry.id   AF-A0A3D3CV23-F1
#
_cell.length_a   1.000
_cell.length_b   1.000
_cell.length_c   1.000
_cell.angle_alpha   90.00
_cell.angle_beta   90.00
_cell.angle_gamma   90.00
#
_symmetry.space_group_name_H-M   'P 1'
#
loop_
_entity.id
_entity.type
_entity.pdbx_description
1 polymer ?
#
loop_
_entity_poly.entity_id
_entity_poly.type
_entity_poly.pdbx_seq_one_letter_code
_entity_poly.pdbx_strand_id
1 'polypeptide(L)'
;KSVDDSVVYAISTRLRPKLMTAFGAIIALLPLALGIGTGAQMHQPLAIAVIGGFVVAIPLLLIVLPSLLRWVYRNENKNILTV
;
A
#
# COMPACT_ATOMS: atom_id res chain seq x y z
N LYS A 1 11.71 23.93 8.11
CA LYS A 1 10.58 22.97 8.09
C LYS A 1 11.10 21.64 8.62
N SER A 2 10.49 21.11 9.68
CA SER A 2 10.95 19.91 10.37
C SER A 2 10.91 18.69 9.45
N VAL A 3 11.90 17.81 9.54
CA VAL A 3 12.04 16.58 8.74
C VAL A 3 10.81 15.68 8.88
N ASP A 4 10.22 15.66 10.08
CA ASP A 4 9.04 14.85 10.41
C ASP A 4 7.83 15.21 9.52
N ASP A 5 7.64 16.51 9.26
CA ASP A 5 6.56 17.04 8.42
C ASP A 5 6.69 16.56 6.96
N SER A 6 7.93 16.51 6.45
CA SER A 6 8.22 16.04 5.09
C SER A 6 7.98 14.54 4.95
N VAL A 7 8.29 13.76 5.99
CA VAL A 7 8.04 12.32 6.03
C VAL A 7 6.54 12.03 6.08
N VAL A 8 5.78 12.75 6.91
CA VAL A 8 4.32 12.64 6.99
C VAL A 8 3.67 13.04 5.66
N TYR A 9 4.13 14.11 5.02
CA TYR A 9 3.63 14.54 3.71
C TYR A 9 3.90 13.50 2.61
N ALA A 10 5.09 12.90 2.60
CA ALA A 10 5.45 11.84 1.65
C ALA A 10 4.61 10.56 1.84
N ILE A 11 4.33 10.19 3.10
CA ILE A 11 3.47 9.04 3.44
C ILE A 11 2.04 9.32 2.99
N SER A 12 1.48 10.50 3.32
CA SER A 12 0.11 10.88 3.01
C SER A 12 -0.16 10.96 1.50
N THR A 13 0.82 11.43 0.72
CA THR A 13 0.75 11.50 -0.76
C THR A 13 0.63 10.12 -1.40
N ARG A 14 1.24 9.07 -0.82
CA ARG A 14 1.17 7.69 -1.34
C ARG A 14 0.00 6.90 -0.77
N LEU A 15 -0.56 7.33 0.36
CA LEU A 15 -1.71 6.69 0.98
C LEU A 15 -2.97 6.78 0.11
N ARG A 16 -3.21 7.96 -0.49
CA ARG A 16 -4.33 8.17 -1.44
C ARG A 16 -4.32 7.19 -2.62
N PRO A 17 -3.21 7.03 -3.37
CA PRO A 17 -3.12 6.07 -4.47
C PRO A 17 -3.38 4.61 -4.06
N LYS A 18 -2.90 4.18 -2.89
CA LYS A 18 -3.10 2.80 -2.42
C LYS A 18 -4.55 2.51 -2.05
N LEU A 19 -5.21 3.48 -1.42
CA LEU A 19 -6.64 3.39 -1.15
C LEU A 19 -7.44 3.39 -2.44
N MET A 20 -7.08 4.24 -3.41
CA MET A 20 -7.73 4.28 -4.73
C MET A 20 -7.63 2.93 -5.46
N THR A 21 -6.46 2.28 -5.43
CA THR A 21 -6.28 0.95 -6.04
C THR A 21 -7.04 -0.14 -5.28
N ALA A 22 -7.05 -0.10 -3.95
CA ALA A 22 -7.83 -1.03 -3.14
C ALA A 22 -9.34 -0.91 -3.42
N PHE A 23 -9.87 0.31 -3.43
CA PHE A 23 -11.27 0.56 -3.79
C PHE A 23 -11.58 0.13 -5.22
N GLY A 24 -10.70 0.42 -6.18
CA GLY A 24 -10.86 -0.04 -7.56
C GLY A 24 -10.92 -1.56 -7.67
N ALA A 25 -10.03 -2.28 -6.97
CA ALA A 25 -10.03 -3.74 -6.93
C ALA A 25 -11.29 -4.30 -6.27
N ILE A 26 -11.73 -3.72 -5.14
CA ILE A 26 -12.95 -4.11 -4.46
C ILE A 26 -14.15 -3.94 -5.40
N ILE A 27 -14.29 -2.79 -6.07
CA ILE A 27 -15.41 -2.52 -6.99
C ILE A 27 -15.37 -3.47 -8.21
N ALA A 28 -14.19 -3.70 -8.79
CA ALA A 28 -14.03 -4.58 -9.95
C ALA A 28 -14.33 -6.05 -9.63
N LEU A 29 -13.99 -6.49 -8.42
CA LEU A 29 -14.18 -7.87 -7.97
C LEU A 29 -15.49 -8.08 -7.22
N LEU A 30 -16.20 -7.02 -6.83
CA LEU A 30 -17.49 -7.09 -6.12
C LEU A 30 -18.53 -7.94 -6.87
N PRO A 31 -18.81 -7.76 -8.17
CA PRO A 31 -19.80 -8.60 -8.88
C PRO A 31 -19.34 -10.06 -9.04
N LEU A 32 -18.04 -10.29 -9.21
CA LEU A 32 -17.43 -11.62 -9.29
C LEU A 32 -17.49 -12.35 -7.95
N ALA A 33 -17.25 -11.66 -6.84
CA ALA A 33 -17.31 -12.20 -5.48
C ALA A 33 -18.75 -12.55 -5.06
N LEU A 34 -19.72 -11.76 -5.52
CA LEU A 34 -21.16 -12.02 -5.35
C LEU A 34 -21.68 -13.17 -6.23
N GLY A 35 -20.83 -13.77 -7.08
CA GLY A 35 -21.19 -14.93 -7.91
C GLY A 35 -22.14 -14.59 -9.05
N ILE A 36 -22.25 -13.30 -9.41
CA ILE A 36 -23.17 -12.82 -10.45
C ILE A 36 -22.47 -13.00 -11.81
N GLY A 37 -22.62 -14.18 -12.41
CA GLY A 37 -22.09 -14.52 -13.73
C GLY A 37 -21.83 -16.01 -13.93
N THR A 38 -22.18 -16.54 -15.10
CA THR A 38 -21.90 -17.94 -15.47
C THR A 38 -20.37 -18.17 -15.49
N GLY A 39 -19.87 -19.09 -14.66
CA GLY A 39 -18.43 -19.34 -14.49
C GLY A 39 -17.75 -18.56 -13.35
N ALA A 40 -18.48 -17.73 -12.60
CA ALA A 40 -17.94 -16.97 -11.47
C ALA A 40 -17.30 -17.87 -10.39
N GLN A 41 -17.79 -19.09 -10.17
CA GLN A 41 -17.21 -20.05 -9.21
C GLN A 41 -15.72 -20.34 -9.46
N MET A 42 -15.25 -20.29 -10.71
CA MET A 42 -13.84 -20.56 -11.04
C MET A 42 -12.92 -19.37 -10.72
N HIS A 43 -13.43 -18.14 -10.79
CA HIS A 43 -12.67 -16.92 -10.56
C HIS A 43 -12.93 -16.27 -9.20
N GLN A 44 -13.96 -16.71 -8.47
CA GLN A 44 -14.28 -16.31 -7.10
C GLN A 44 -13.10 -16.51 -6.12
N PRO A 45 -12.37 -17.64 -6.09
CA PRO A 45 -11.22 -17.79 -5.18
C PRO A 45 -10.05 -16.87 -5.54
N LEU A 46 -9.85 -16.57 -6.83
CA LEU A 46 -8.82 -15.63 -7.29
C LEU A 46 -9.14 -14.20 -6.84
N ALA A 47 -10.40 -13.79 -6.95
CA ALA A 47 -10.89 -12.49 -6.47
C ALA A 47 -10.66 -12.34 -4.96
N ILE A 48 -11.02 -13.34 -4.17
CA ILE A 48 -10.85 -13.34 -2.72
C ILE A 48 -9.37 -13.28 -2.34
N ALA A 49 -8.50 -14.04 -3.02
CA ALA A 49 -7.05 -14.03 -2.77
C ALA A 49 -6.42 -12.66 -3.02
N VAL A 50 -6.82 -11.96 -4.10
CA VAL A 50 -6.32 -10.62 -4.42
C VAL A 50 -6.77 -9.60 -3.38
N ILE A 51 -8.05 -9.64 -2.96
CA ILE A 51 -8.57 -8.76 -1.91
C ILE A 51 -7.82 -8.99 -0.60
N GLY A 52 -7.65 -10.24 -0.18
CA GLY A 52 -6.87 -10.58 1.02
C GLY A 52 -5.41 -10.12 0.92
N GLY A 53 -4.80 -10.28 -0.25
CA GLY A 53 -3.44 -9.80 -0.53
C GLY A 53 -3.31 -8.29 -0.40
N PHE A 54 -4.27 -7.51 -0.89
CA PHE A 54 -4.28 -6.05 -0.73
C PHE A 54 -4.43 -5.63 0.73
N VAL A 55 -5.31 -6.29 1.49
CA VAL A 55 -5.51 -6.01 2.93
C VAL A 55 -4.22 -6.20 3.72
N VAL A 56 -3.39 -7.17 3.37
CA VAL A 56 -2.07 -7.39 4.02
C VAL A 56 -1.00 -6.46 3.44
N ALA A 57 -0.98 -6.23 2.13
CA ALA A 57 0.06 -5.45 1.45
C ALA A 57 0.01 -3.96 1.80
N ILE A 58 -1.16 -3.37 2.04
CA ILE A 58 -1.31 -1.94 2.38
C ILE A 58 -0.62 -1.59 3.70
N PRO A 59 -0.96 -2.23 4.86
CA PRO A 59 -0.28 -1.95 6.12
C PRO A 59 1.18 -2.37 6.05
N LEU A 60 1.51 -3.47 5.36
CA LEU A 60 2.88 -3.89 5.17
C LEU A 60 3.70 -2.81 4.46
N LEU A 61 3.22 -2.26 3.35
CA LEU A 61 3.91 -1.17 2.66
C LEU A 61 3.91 0.13 3.47
N LEU A 62 2.89 0.38 4.29
CA LEU A 62 2.80 1.57 5.15
C LEU A 62 3.78 1.47 6.32
N ILE A 63 4.17 0.28 6.76
CA ILE A 63 5.21 0.04 7.76
C ILE A 63 6.60 0.02 7.12
N VAL A 64 6.74 -0.66 5.98
CA VAL A 64 8.02 -0.79 5.26
C VAL A 64 8.50 0.57 4.74
N LEU A 65 7.63 1.40 4.18
CA LEU A 65 8.00 2.70 3.62
C LEU A 65 8.61 3.67 4.67
N PRO A 66 7.99 3.96 5.83
CA PRO A 66 8.58 4.82 6.85
C PRO A 66 9.81 4.17 7.50
N SER A 67 9.83 2.86 7.65
CA SER A 67 11.01 2.15 8.15
C SER A 67 12.22 2.35 7.22
N LEU A 68 12.00 2.20 5.91
CA LEU A 68 13.03 2.39 4.89
C LEU A 68 13.46 3.87 4.79
N LEU A 69 12.51 4.80 4.80
CA LEU A 69 12.80 6.23 4.77
C LEU A 69 13.59 6.68 6.01
N ARG A 70 13.22 6.18 7.19
CA ARG A 70 13.94 6.41 8.45
C ARG A 70 15.35 5.81 8.42
N TRP A 71 15.52 4.64 7.80
CA TRP A 71 16.82 3.98 7.66
C TRP A 71 17.74 4.76 6.70
N VAL A 72 17.24 5.17 5.53
CA VAL A 72 17.98 5.97 4.54
C VAL A 72 18.34 7.33 5.12
N TYR A 73 17.40 8.05 5.73
CA TYR A 73 17.65 9.36 6.32
C TYR A 73 18.62 9.31 7.53
N ARG A 74 18.58 8.21 8.30
CA ARG A 74 19.59 7.97 9.36
C ARG A 74 20.97 7.70 8.79
N ASN A 75 21.08 7.20 7.57
CA ASN A 75 22.36 6.98 6.91
C ASN A 75 22.93 8.28 6.30
N GLU A 76 22.09 9.18 5.79
CA GLU A 76 22.53 10.50 5.30
C GLU A 76 23.13 11.36 6.42
N ASN A 77 22.53 11.37 7.63
CA ASN A 77 23.07 12.13 8.77
C ASN A 77 24.43 11.64 9.29
N LYS A 78 24.89 10.44 8.88
CA LYS A 78 26.23 9.96 9.22
C LYS A 78 27.29 10.40 8.22
N ASN A 79 26.92 10.79 6.99
CA ASN A 79 27.87 11.11 5.94
C ASN A 79 28.27 12.60 5.89
N ILE A 80 27.51 13.47 6.56
CA ILE A 80 27.76 14.94 6.59
C ILE A 80 28.67 15.35 7.77
N LEU A 81 28.93 14.45 8.74
CA LEU A 81 29.83 14.71 9.88
C LEU A 81 31.24 14.14 9.65
N THR A 82 31.52 13.61 8.46
CA THR A 82 32.81 13.00 8.07
C THR A 82 33.52 13.73 6.92
N VAL A 83 33.10 14.95 6.58
CA VAL A 83 33.77 15.79 5.58
C VAL A 83 34.15 17.13 6.18
#